data_AF-A0A7C3L338-F1
#
_entry.id   AF-A0A7C3L338-F1
#
_cell.length_a   1.000
_cell.length_b   1.000
_cell.length_c   1.000
_cell.angle_alpha   90.00
_cell.angle_beta   90.00
_cell.angle_gamma   90.00
#
_symmetry.space_group_name_H-M   'P 1'
#
loop_
_entity.id
_entity.type
_entity.pdbx_description
1 polymer ?
#
loop_
_entity_poly.entity_id
_entity_poly.type
_entity_poly.pdbx_seq_one_letter_code
_entity_poly.pdbx_strand_id
1 'polypeptide(L)'
;RAALREAAELAASEESARWFRKIETLNVIGNLGPLVGLAGTVWGMILAFTSLGAAGGQAEPADLSLGISKALFHTLLGLCLAIPCLLVFGMYRSKVDRICTRGMMLAADLVDRLPVAGHDEAKTPIESASGVRRAVTHP
;
A
#
# COMPACT_ATOMS: atom_id res chain seq x y z
N ARG A 1 -29.02 -8.72 5.09
CA ARG A 1 -28.52 -7.32 4.87
C ARG A 1 -27.25 -7.06 5.67
N ALA A 2 -27.21 -7.32 7.00
CA ALA A 2 -25.99 -7.14 7.81
C ALA A 2 -24.75 -7.85 7.21
N ALA A 3 -24.84 -9.15 6.94
CA ALA A 3 -23.74 -9.91 6.32
C ALA A 3 -23.34 -9.41 4.92
N LEU A 4 -24.28 -8.84 4.15
CA LEU A 4 -23.99 -8.27 2.82
C LEU A 4 -23.25 -6.93 2.93
N ARG A 5 -23.63 -6.07 3.89
CA ARG A 5 -22.88 -4.84 4.21
C ARG A 5 -21.48 -5.16 4.71
N GLU A 6 -21.36 -6.09 5.63
CA GLU A 6 -20.06 -6.51 6.19
C GLU A 6 -19.12 -7.03 5.08
N ALA A 7 -19.63 -7.89 4.19
CA ALA A 7 -18.86 -8.38 3.05
C ALA A 7 -18.43 -7.25 2.09
N ALA A 8 -19.32 -6.29 1.83
CA ALA A 8 -19.01 -5.14 0.95
C ALA A 8 -17.99 -4.18 1.58
N GLU A 9 -18.08 -3.92 2.89
CA GLU A 9 -17.13 -3.09 3.64
C GLU A 9 -15.74 -3.74 3.69
N LEU A 10 -15.68 -5.05 3.90
CA LEU A 10 -14.43 -5.83 3.85
C LEU A 10 -13.78 -5.75 2.47
N ALA A 11 -14.55 -6.00 1.40
CA ALA A 11 -14.05 -5.95 0.03
C ALA A 11 -13.55 -4.54 -0.35
N ALA A 12 -14.31 -3.49 0.02
CA ALA A 12 -13.91 -2.11 -0.23
C ALA A 12 -12.64 -1.71 0.55
N SER A 13 -12.52 -2.18 1.79
CA SER A 13 -11.33 -1.96 2.62
C SER A 13 -10.10 -2.66 2.03
N GLU A 14 -10.23 -3.90 1.57
CA GLU A 14 -9.13 -4.64 0.95
C GLU A 14 -8.63 -3.98 -0.34
N GLU A 15 -9.55 -3.55 -1.20
CA GLU A 15 -9.23 -2.80 -2.41
C GLU A 15 -8.50 -1.50 -2.06
N SER A 16 -9.02 -0.71 -1.12
CA SER A 16 -8.38 0.54 -0.71
C SER A 16 -6.95 0.31 -0.20
N ALA A 17 -6.73 -0.72 0.62
CA ALA A 17 -5.41 -1.10 1.11
C ALA A 17 -4.47 -1.53 -0.02
N ARG A 18 -4.97 -2.15 -1.08
CA ARG A 18 -4.16 -2.50 -2.26
C ARG A 18 -3.69 -1.26 -3.01
N TRP A 19 -4.53 -0.23 -3.15
CA TRP A 19 -4.15 1.04 -3.76
C TRP A 19 -3.14 1.83 -2.92
N PHE A 20 -3.35 1.90 -1.60
CA PHE A 20 -2.40 2.55 -0.69
C PHE A 20 -1.02 1.90 -0.71
N ARG A 21 -0.95 0.56 -0.71
CA ARG A 21 0.33 -0.18 -0.79
C ARG A 21 1.15 0.17 -2.04
N LYS A 22 0.51 0.39 -3.18
CA LYS A 22 1.22 0.78 -4.41
C LYS A 22 1.85 2.17 -4.28
N ILE A 23 1.15 3.12 -3.68
CA ILE A 23 1.63 4.50 -3.53
C ILE A 23 2.70 4.59 -2.45
N GLU A 24 2.63 3.76 -1.41
CA GLU A 24 3.61 3.73 -0.32
C GLU A 24 5.05 3.48 -0.81
N THR A 25 5.22 2.77 -1.94
CA THR A 25 6.55 2.58 -2.54
C THR A 25 7.23 3.91 -2.92
N LEU A 26 6.47 4.92 -3.38
CA LEU A 26 7.01 6.25 -3.67
C LEU A 26 7.46 6.97 -2.38
N ASN A 27 6.75 6.76 -1.28
CA ASN A 27 7.14 7.32 0.02
C ASN A 27 8.49 6.75 0.47
N VAL A 28 8.64 5.43 0.35
CA VAL A 28 9.90 4.76 0.71
C VAL A 28 11.05 5.30 -0.13
N ILE A 29 10.88 5.37 -1.46
CA ILE A 29 11.92 5.91 -2.35
C ILE A 29 12.24 7.38 -2.03
N GLY A 30 11.22 8.20 -1.77
CA GLY A 30 11.39 9.59 -1.39
C GLY A 30 12.17 9.78 -0.09
N ASN A 31 11.94 8.93 0.91
CA ASN A 31 12.70 8.95 2.17
C ASN A 31 14.10 8.34 2.06
N LEU A 32 14.32 7.41 1.13
CA LEU A 32 15.64 6.85 0.86
C LEU A 32 16.54 7.80 0.07
N GLY A 33 15.97 8.67 -0.78
CA GLY A 33 16.72 9.62 -1.61
C GLY A 33 17.79 10.44 -0.86
N PRO A 34 17.46 11.12 0.26
CA PRO A 34 18.44 11.90 1.03
C PRO A 34 19.49 11.00 1.68
N LEU A 35 19.12 9.79 2.12
CA LEU A 35 20.05 8.83 2.71
C LEU A 35 21.07 8.34 1.67
N VAL A 36 20.65 8.12 0.43
CA VAL A 36 21.54 7.79 -0.69
C VAL A 36 22.48 8.95 -1.00
N GLY A 37 21.98 10.20 -1.00
CA GLY A 37 22.81 11.39 -1.18
C GLY A 37 23.87 11.55 -0.07
N LEU A 38 23.48 11.32 1.19
CA LEU A 38 24.39 11.30 2.33
C LEU A 38 25.46 10.20 2.19
N ALA A 39 25.08 8.99 1.78
CA ALA A 39 26.06 7.93 1.53
C ALA A 39 27.06 8.34 0.43
N GLY A 40 26.60 9.05 -0.60
CA GLY A 40 27.45 9.61 -1.65
C GLY A 40 28.46 10.66 -1.18
N THR A 41 28.13 11.46 -0.15
CA THR A 41 29.10 12.39 0.44
C THR A 41 30.20 11.64 1.18
N VAL A 42 29.82 10.65 1.98
CA VAL A 42 30.77 9.81 2.73
C VAL A 42 31.72 9.12 1.76
N TRP A 43 31.18 8.55 0.67
CA TRP A 43 31.99 7.95 -0.39
C TRP A 43 32.96 8.94 -1.04
N GLY A 44 32.49 10.14 -1.39
CA GLY A 44 33.34 11.18 -1.99
C GLY A 44 34.45 11.67 -1.06
N MET A 45 34.17 11.80 0.24
CA MET A 45 35.17 12.15 1.24
C MET A 45 36.21 11.05 1.43
N ILE A 46 35.79 9.77 1.43
CA ILE A 46 36.72 8.63 1.48
C ILE A 46 37.68 8.69 0.27
N LEU A 47 37.15 8.88 -0.94
CA LEU A 47 37.98 9.01 -2.14
C LEU A 47 38.99 10.17 -2.03
N ALA A 48 38.54 11.33 -1.60
CA ALA A 48 39.39 12.52 -1.44
C ALA A 48 40.53 12.32 -0.43
N PHE A 49 40.27 11.62 0.68
CA PHE A 49 41.31 11.30 1.66
C PHE A 49 42.22 10.15 1.23
N THR A 50 41.70 9.16 0.49
CA THR A 50 42.53 8.08 -0.05
C THR A 50 43.53 8.59 -1.10
N SER A 51 43.14 9.56 -1.95
CA SER A 51 44.06 10.19 -2.90
C SER A 51 45.13 11.02 -2.19
N LEU A 52 44.76 11.71 -1.09
CA LEU A 52 45.72 12.43 -0.25
C LEU A 52 46.76 11.48 0.39
N GLY A 53 46.32 10.32 0.90
CA GLY A 53 47.21 9.30 1.44
C GLY A 53 48.12 8.67 0.38
N ALA A 54 47.59 8.41 -0.82
CA ALA A 54 48.36 7.86 -1.93
C ALA A 54 49.44 8.84 -2.45
N ALA A 55 49.19 10.15 -2.37
CA ALA A 55 50.15 11.20 -2.69
C ALA A 55 51.21 11.43 -1.59
N GLY A 56 51.30 10.54 -0.58
CA GLY A 56 52.26 10.67 0.52
C GLY A 56 52.03 11.90 1.39
N GLY A 57 50.80 12.44 1.42
CA GLY A 57 50.46 13.67 2.14
C GLY A 57 50.77 14.96 1.39
N GLN A 58 51.29 14.90 0.16
CA GLN A 58 51.56 16.06 -0.70
C GLN A 58 50.51 16.25 -1.79
N ALA A 59 49.22 15.99 -1.52
CA ALA A 59 48.20 16.32 -2.52
C ALA A 59 48.00 17.84 -2.60
N GLU A 60 47.90 18.33 -3.83
CA GLU A 60 47.53 19.71 -4.13
C GLU A 60 46.19 20.04 -3.46
N PRO A 61 46.05 21.17 -2.74
CA PRO A 61 44.78 21.60 -2.15
C PRO A 61 43.63 21.67 -3.17
N ALA A 62 43.95 21.93 -4.44
CA ALA A 62 43.01 21.92 -5.55
C ALA A 62 42.32 20.54 -5.71
N ASP A 63 43.07 19.43 -5.64
CA ASP A 63 42.53 18.09 -5.82
C ASP A 63 41.58 17.69 -4.68
N LEU A 64 41.94 18.05 -3.45
CA LEU A 64 41.09 17.83 -2.28
C LEU A 64 39.78 18.62 -2.39
N SER A 65 39.87 19.90 -2.78
CA SER A 65 38.70 20.76 -2.98
C SER A 65 37.74 20.22 -4.04
N LEU A 66 38.27 19.65 -5.13
CA LEU A 66 37.50 18.99 -6.18
C LEU A 66 36.78 17.73 -5.66
N GLY A 67 37.45 16.92 -4.83
CA GLY A 67 36.85 15.74 -4.19
C GLY A 67 35.67 16.09 -3.29
N ILE A 68 35.80 17.14 -2.48
CA ILE A 68 34.74 17.64 -1.60
C ILE A 68 33.58 18.21 -2.41
N SER A 69 33.86 18.99 -3.46
CA SER A 69 32.83 19.53 -4.36
C SER A 69 31.98 18.41 -4.99
N LYS A 70 32.64 17.34 -5.47
CA LYS A 70 31.96 16.15 -6.00
C LYS A 70 31.11 15.45 -4.94
N ALA A 71 31.58 15.38 -3.70
CA ALA A 71 30.80 14.83 -2.58
C ALA A 71 29.51 15.63 -2.35
N LEU A 72 29.58 16.96 -2.34
CA LEU A 72 28.41 17.83 -2.16
C LEU A 72 27.38 17.70 -3.29
N PHE A 73 27.84 17.44 -4.52
CA PHE A 73 26.95 17.21 -5.66
C PHE A 73 26.05 15.98 -5.47
N HIS A 74 26.54 14.92 -4.80
CA HIS A 74 25.71 13.76 -4.46
C HIS A 74 24.56 14.09 -3.51
N THR A 75 24.78 14.97 -2.52
CA THR A 75 23.69 15.44 -1.64
C THR A 75 22.64 16.18 -2.44
N LEU A 76 23.06 17.08 -3.32
CA LEU A 76 22.16 17.85 -4.15
C LEU A 76 21.31 16.92 -5.02
N LEU A 77 21.93 15.92 -5.67
CA LEU A 77 21.23 14.90 -6.44
C LEU A 77 20.22 14.10 -5.60
N GLY A 78 20.61 13.65 -4.40
CA GLY A 78 19.72 12.91 -3.50
C GLY A 78 18.50 13.73 -3.09
N LEU A 79 18.68 15.03 -2.82
CA LEU A 79 17.58 15.96 -2.53
C LEU A 79 16.72 16.25 -3.76
N CYS A 80 17.33 16.47 -4.92
CA CYS A 80 16.63 16.69 -6.18
C CYS A 80 15.76 15.49 -6.57
N LEU A 81 16.11 14.27 -6.16
CA LEU A 81 15.28 13.07 -6.34
C LEU A 81 14.21 12.93 -5.24
N ALA A 82 14.56 13.20 -3.98
CA ALA A 82 13.66 13.04 -2.84
C ALA A 82 12.45 13.98 -2.89
N ILE A 83 12.69 15.28 -3.11
CA ILE A 83 11.68 16.34 -3.09
C ILE A 83 10.51 16.04 -4.06
N PRO A 84 10.73 15.80 -5.36
CA PRO A 84 9.64 15.53 -6.28
C PRO A 84 8.93 14.22 -5.96
N CYS A 85 9.64 13.21 -5.46
CA CYS A 85 9.05 11.91 -5.11
C CYS A 85 8.05 12.06 -3.94
N LEU A 86 8.44 12.77 -2.89
CA LEU A 86 7.60 13.07 -1.72
C LEU A 86 6.42 13.98 -2.07
N LEU A 87 6.62 14.98 -2.94
CA LEU A 87 5.54 15.85 -3.42
C LEU A 87 4.48 15.05 -4.20
N VAL A 88 4.90 14.23 -5.16
CA VAL A 88 3.99 13.39 -5.95
C VAL A 88 3.28 12.39 -5.05
N PHE A 89 3.99 11.76 -4.10
CA PHE A 89 3.38 10.87 -3.11
C PHE A 89 2.27 11.56 -2.34
N GLY A 90 2.50 12.76 -1.80
CA GLY A 90 1.49 13.53 -1.06
C GLY A 90 0.24 13.82 -1.92
N MET A 91 0.44 14.27 -3.15
CA MET A 91 -0.67 14.55 -4.07
C MET A 91 -1.47 13.29 -4.46
N TYR A 92 -0.79 12.18 -4.75
CA TYR A 92 -1.43 10.92 -5.14
C TYR A 92 -2.13 10.26 -3.96
N ARG A 93 -1.54 10.32 -2.75
CA ARG A 93 -2.16 9.82 -1.53
C ARG A 93 -3.51 10.47 -1.29
N SER A 94 -3.60 11.80 -1.35
CA SER A 94 -4.87 12.51 -1.19
C SER A 94 -5.88 12.26 -2.33
N LYS A 95 -5.42 11.95 -3.54
CA LYS A 95 -6.32 11.57 -4.64
C LYS A 95 -6.88 10.16 -4.45
N VAL A 96 -6.05 9.20 -4.10
CA VAL A 96 -6.47 7.81 -3.89
C VAL A 96 -7.37 7.70 -2.67
N ASP A 97 -7.08 8.42 -1.59
CA ASP A 97 -7.95 8.48 -0.42
C ASP A 97 -9.37 8.92 -0.80
N ARG A 98 -9.50 10.05 -1.52
CA ARG A 98 -10.80 10.53 -2.03
C ARG A 98 -11.53 9.52 -2.91
N ILE A 99 -10.82 8.81 -3.79
CA ILE A 99 -11.40 7.79 -4.66
C ILE A 99 -11.88 6.59 -3.84
N CYS A 100 -11.08 6.13 -2.87
CA CYS A 100 -11.43 5.00 -1.99
C CYS A 100 -12.65 5.33 -1.12
N THR A 101 -12.69 6.51 -0.49
CA THR A 101 -13.84 6.96 0.31
C THR A 101 -15.10 7.04 -0.54
N ARG A 102 -15.02 7.60 -1.75
CA ARG A 102 -16.18 7.67 -2.67
C ARG A 102 -16.64 6.27 -3.10
N GLY A 103 -15.69 5.36 -3.36
CA GLY A 103 -15.97 3.97 -3.68
C GLY A 103 -16.71 3.25 -2.54
N MET A 104 -16.24 3.42 -1.30
CA MET A 104 -16.91 2.88 -0.10
C MET A 104 -18.35 3.40 0.04
N MET A 105 -18.56 4.70 -0.12
CA MET A 105 -19.91 5.29 -0.04
C MET A 105 -20.85 4.75 -1.12
N LEU A 106 -20.37 4.62 -2.37
CA LEU A 106 -21.16 4.05 -3.47
C LEU A 106 -21.47 2.57 -3.25
N ALA A 107 -20.52 1.80 -2.74
CA ALA A 107 -20.74 0.40 -2.40
C ALA A 107 -21.80 0.25 -1.30
N ALA A 108 -21.76 1.09 -0.27
CA ALA A 108 -22.77 1.11 0.80
C ALA A 108 -24.18 1.46 0.27
N ASP A 109 -24.32 2.50 -0.56
CA ASP A 109 -25.61 2.88 -1.17
C ASP A 109 -26.14 1.77 -2.09
N LEU A 110 -25.26 1.10 -2.86
CA LEU A 110 -25.66 -0.02 -3.71
C LEU A 110 -26.18 -1.19 -2.89
N VAL A 111 -25.52 -1.56 -1.78
CA VAL A 111 -25.96 -2.63 -0.89
C VAL A 111 -27.34 -2.33 -0.29
N ASP A 112 -27.63 -1.07 0.02
CA ASP A 112 -28.94 -0.68 0.54
C ASP A 112 -30.04 -0.78 -0.52
N ARG A 113 -29.71 -0.41 -1.76
CA ARG A 113 -30.63 -0.48 -2.91
C ARG A 113 -30.85 -1.89 -3.45
N LEU A 114 -29.96 -2.85 -3.17
CA LEU A 114 -30.13 -4.22 -3.63
C LEU A 114 -31.35 -4.86 -2.93
N PRO A 115 -32.33 -5.38 -3.71
CA PRO A 115 -33.40 -6.18 -3.14
C PRO A 115 -32.79 -7.48 -2.60
N VAL A 116 -33.03 -7.76 -1.31
CA VAL A 116 -32.69 -9.06 -0.74
C VAL A 116 -33.60 -10.07 -1.41
N ALA A 117 -33.05 -10.90 -2.30
CA ALA A 117 -33.76 -12.08 -2.76
C ALA A 117 -34.04 -12.94 -1.52
N GLY A 118 -35.31 -12.92 -1.08
CA GLY A 118 -35.77 -13.80 -0.02
C GLY A 118 -35.61 -15.23 -0.50
N HIS A 119 -34.80 -16.02 0.18
CA HIS A 119 -34.97 -17.46 0.17
C HIS A 119 -36.28 -17.75 0.92
N ASP A 120 -37.38 -17.87 0.19
CA ASP A 120 -38.56 -18.56 0.70
C ASP A 120 -39.16 -19.37 -0.46
N GLU A 121 -38.73 -20.63 -0.56
CA GLU A 121 -39.59 -21.80 -0.67
C GLU A 121 -38.75 -23.08 -0.86
N ALA A 122 -38.54 -23.79 0.24
CA ALA A 122 -38.56 -25.25 0.27
C ALA A 122 -38.92 -25.70 1.70
N LYS A 123 -40.11 -25.29 2.16
CA LYS A 123 -40.80 -26.02 3.24
C LYS A 123 -41.25 -27.35 2.65
N THR A 124 -40.54 -28.43 2.92
CA THR A 124 -41.10 -29.78 2.77
C THR A 124 -41.98 -30.04 4.00
N PRO A 125 -43.31 -30.17 3.88
CA PRO A 125 -44.16 -30.52 5.00
C PRO A 125 -43.90 -31.98 5.35
N ILE A 126 -43.23 -32.25 6.47
CA ILE A 126 -43.27 -33.58 7.08
C ILE A 126 -44.58 -33.63 7.89
N GLU A 127 -45.67 -33.82 7.16
CA GLU A 127 -46.99 -34.04 7.73
C GLU A 127 -46.97 -35.37 8.51
N SER A 128 -47.19 -35.21 9.81
CA SER A 128 -47.72 -36.20 10.74
C SER A 128 -48.52 -37.33 10.06
N ALA A 129 -47.95 -38.53 10.05
CA ALA A 129 -48.70 -39.77 9.93
C ALA A 129 -48.45 -40.65 11.16
N SER A 130 -48.80 -40.14 12.34
CA SER A 130 -49.20 -41.01 13.45
C SER A 130 -50.67 -41.37 13.28
N GLY A 131 -50.97 -42.62 12.94
CA GLY A 131 -52.30 -43.19 13.19
C GLY A 131 -52.95 -43.91 12.03
N VAL A 132 -52.46 -45.12 11.68
CA VAL A 132 -53.34 -46.18 11.17
C VAL A 132 -53.04 -47.47 11.95
N ARG A 133 -53.88 -47.71 12.95
CA ARG A 133 -54.02 -48.98 13.67
C ARG A 133 -55.18 -49.74 13.02
N ARG A 134 -54.92 -50.89 12.38
CA ARG A 134 -55.83 -52.05 12.20
C ARG A 134 -55.07 -53.11 11.38
N ALA A 135 -54.66 -54.23 11.97
CA ALA A 135 -55.42 -55.48 12.19
C ALA A 135 -55.50 -56.36 10.92
N VAL A 136 -55.58 -57.69 11.13
CA VAL A 136 -55.71 -58.83 10.17
C VAL A 136 -54.37 -59.59 9.96
N THR A 137 -53.99 -60.52 10.86
CA THR A 137 -54.26 -61.99 10.91
C THR A 137 -53.59 -62.83 9.80
N HIS A 138 -52.63 -63.70 10.21
CA HIS A 138 -52.35 -65.12 9.88
C HIS A 138 -52.59 -65.69 8.45
N PRO A 139 -51.83 -66.70 7.99
CA PRO A 139 -51.39 -67.92 8.71
C PRO A 139 -49.95 -67.89 9.21
#